data_AF-A0A1E8PKB0-F1
#
_entry.id   AF-A0A1E8PKB0-F1
#
_cell.length_a   1.000
_cell.length_b   1.000
_cell.length_c   1.000
_cell.angle_alpha   90.00
_cell.angle_beta   90.00
_cell.angle_gamma   90.00
#
_symmetry.space_group_name_H-M   'P 1'
#
loop_
_entity.id
_entity.type
_entity.pdbx_description
1 polymer ?
#
loop_
_entity_poly.entity_id
_entity_poly.type
_entity_poly.pdbx_seq_one_letter_code
_entity_poly.pdbx_strand_id
1 'polypeptide(L)'
;MPAQKLIHAIGRDVTDEKEARLALMRSEQALLQAQKLESIGKLTGGVAHDFNNVLQIISGNLQLLKLTVADNPQAARRLDSAASAVERGAKLSSQLLAFARRQPLKPLVTDLGSLLRRMHELIRRALGEAVSEETFISEGLWHTLVDPNQMENVLLNMAINARDAMQGADALLLP
;
A
#
# COMPACT_ATOMS: atom_id res chain seq x y z
N MET A 1 -36.49 45.80 59.85
CA MET A 1 -36.46 45.71 58.37
C MET A 1 -35.03 45.41 57.93
N PRO A 2 -34.68 44.20 57.47
CA PRO A 2 -33.33 43.95 56.97
C PRO A 2 -33.24 44.23 55.46
N ALA A 3 -32.15 44.89 55.05
CA ALA A 3 -31.85 45.23 53.66
C ALA A 3 -31.54 43.96 52.85
N GLN A 4 -32.29 43.73 51.77
CA GLN A 4 -32.05 42.64 50.83
C GLN A 4 -30.73 42.88 50.09
N LYS A 5 -29.81 41.92 50.21
CA LYS A 5 -28.50 41.93 49.53
C LYS A 5 -28.73 41.54 48.07
N LEU A 6 -28.63 42.49 47.14
CA LEU A 6 -28.68 42.17 45.71
C LEU A 6 -27.38 41.48 45.27
N ILE A 7 -27.53 40.38 44.52
CA ILE A 7 -26.44 39.70 43.83
C ILE A 7 -26.49 40.15 42.37
N HIS A 8 -25.39 40.73 41.89
CA HIS A 8 -25.23 41.07 40.48
C HIS A 8 -24.48 39.93 39.79
N ALA A 9 -25.09 39.34 38.75
CA ALA A 9 -24.47 38.32 37.92
C ALA A 9 -24.49 38.77 36.46
N ILE A 10 -23.37 38.56 35.77
CA ILE A 10 -23.24 38.79 34.33
C ILE A 10 -23.01 37.44 33.67
N GLY A 11 -23.91 37.04 32.77
CA GLY A 11 -23.73 35.87 31.92
C GLY A 11 -23.19 36.30 30.57
N ARG A 12 -22.06 35.74 30.15
CA ARG A 12 -21.57 35.86 28.78
C ARG A 12 -21.79 34.53 28.07
N ASP A 13 -22.43 34.58 26.90
CA ASP A 13 -22.48 33.44 26.01
C ASP A 13 -21.07 33.19 25.44
N VAL A 14 -20.55 32.00 25.68
CA VAL A 14 -19.20 31.55 25.29
C VAL A 14 -19.26 30.33 24.38
N THR A 15 -20.43 30.02 23.82
CA THR A 15 -20.65 28.81 23.01
C THR A 15 -19.78 28.84 21.75
N ASP A 16 -19.86 29.92 20.97
CA ASP A 16 -19.09 30.08 19.73
C ASP A 16 -17.57 30.04 19.96
N GLU A 17 -17.10 30.69 21.04
CA GLU A 17 -15.67 30.72 21.39
C GLU A 17 -15.16 29.33 21.80
N LYS A 18 -15.97 28.57 22.54
CA LYS A 18 -15.65 27.18 22.89
C LYS A 18 -15.64 26.28 21.67
N GLU A 19 -16.60 26.41 20.77
CA GLU A 19 -16.66 25.61 19.53
C GLU A 19 -15.47 25.90 18.62
N ALA A 20 -15.14 27.17 18.40
CA ALA A 20 -13.98 27.58 17.61
C ALA A 20 -12.67 27.04 18.22
N ARG A 21 -12.55 27.09 19.54
CA ARG A 21 -11.37 26.56 20.26
C ARG A 21 -11.25 25.04 20.15
N LEU A 22 -12.36 24.32 20.23
CA LEU A 22 -12.38 22.86 20.02
C LEU A 22 -12.05 22.49 18.57
N ALA A 23 -12.57 23.25 17.60
CA ALA A 23 -12.25 23.05 16.18
C ALA A 23 -10.76 23.30 15.90
N LEU A 24 -10.18 24.36 16.47
CA LEU A 24 -8.76 24.68 16.37
C LEU A 24 -7.90 23.55 16.97
N MET A 25 -8.20 23.11 18.19
CA MET A 25 -7.47 22.01 18.84
C MET A 25 -7.51 20.71 18.00
N ARG A 26 -8.67 20.38 17.40
CA ARG A 26 -8.80 19.21 16.52
C ARG A 26 -7.94 19.36 15.26
N SER A 27 -7.93 20.55 14.66
CA SER A 27 -7.11 20.83 13.47
C SER A 27 -5.61 20.76 13.77
N GLU A 28 -5.18 21.29 14.92
CA GLU A 28 -3.78 21.23 15.35
C GLU A 28 -3.34 19.78 15.61
N GLN A 29 -4.18 18.97 16.26
CA GLN A 29 -3.92 17.54 16.45
C GLN A 29 -3.84 16.79 15.13
N ALA A 30 -4.75 17.07 14.19
CA ALA A 30 -4.73 16.46 12.86
C ALA A 30 -3.47 16.85 12.08
N LEU A 31 -3.03 18.12 12.17
CA LEU A 31 -1.82 18.62 11.53
C LEU A 31 -0.56 17.94 12.10
N LEU A 32 -0.44 17.85 13.43
CA LEU A 32 0.67 17.15 14.08
C LEU A 32 0.73 15.67 13.68
N GLN A 33 -0.42 15.00 13.64
CA GLN A 33 -0.50 13.62 13.19
C GLN A 33 -0.09 13.48 11.71
N ALA A 34 -0.51 14.41 10.84
CA ALA A 34 -0.15 14.42 9.43
C ALA A 34 1.36 14.62 9.20
N GLN A 35 2.00 15.52 9.96
CA GLN A 35 3.45 15.77 9.92
C GLN A 35 4.27 14.58 10.42
N LYS A 36 3.80 13.89 11.47
CA LYS A 36 4.42 12.65 11.95
C LYS A 36 4.40 11.56 10.87
N LEU A 37 3.25 11.38 10.23
CA LEU A 37 3.11 10.42 9.12
C LEU A 37 3.97 10.80 7.90
N GLU A 38 4.12 12.09 7.60
CA GLU A 38 5.00 12.56 6.52
C GLU A 38 6.48 12.25 6.80
N SER A 39 6.94 12.49 8.03
CA SER A 39 8.31 12.18 8.45
C SER A 39 8.60 10.69 8.36
N ILE A 40 7.65 9.85 8.80
CA ILE A 40 7.75 8.38 8.67
C ILE A 40 7.82 7.98 7.19
N GLY A 41 6.93 8.53 6.35
CA GLY A 41 6.92 8.23 4.92
C GLY A 41 8.23 8.58 4.21
N LYS A 42 8.81 9.77 4.46
CA LYS A 42 10.10 10.15 3.88
C LYS A 42 11.23 9.21 4.30
N LEU A 43 11.30 8.84 5.58
CA LEU A 43 12.32 7.93 6.11
C LEU A 43 12.17 6.52 5.51
N THR A 44 10.95 5.98 5.52
CA THR A 44 10.65 4.65 4.97
C THR A 44 10.93 4.58 3.46
N GLY A 45 10.66 5.66 2.71
CA GLY A 45 10.90 5.71 1.26
C GLY A 45 12.38 5.68 0.90
N GLY A 46 13.22 6.42 1.63
CA GLY A 46 14.68 6.38 1.45
C GLY A 46 15.25 5.00 1.77
N VAL A 47 14.86 4.43 2.92
CA VAL A 47 15.32 3.11 3.35
C VAL A 47 14.89 2.01 2.36
N ALA A 48 13.63 2.04 1.88
CA ALA A 48 13.13 1.05 0.93
C ALA A 48 13.82 1.15 -0.44
N HIS A 49 14.11 2.37 -0.90
CA HIS A 49 14.89 2.57 -2.12
C HIS A 49 16.28 1.93 -2.02
N ASP A 50 17.00 2.18 -0.92
CA ASP A 50 18.33 1.63 -0.72
C ASP A 50 18.32 0.10 -0.57
N PHE A 51 17.27 -0.43 0.07
CA PHE A 51 17.05 -1.87 0.16
C PHE A 51 16.85 -2.51 -1.21
N ASN A 52 16.05 -1.88 -2.08
CA ASN A 52 15.85 -2.36 -3.44
C ASN A 52 17.16 -2.37 -4.24
N ASN A 53 18.01 -1.34 -4.08
CA ASN A 53 19.31 -1.31 -4.76
C ASN A 53 20.20 -2.50 -4.39
N VAL A 54 20.28 -2.82 -3.08
CA VAL A 54 21.06 -3.96 -2.59
C VAL A 54 20.49 -5.28 -3.10
N LEU A 55 19.17 -5.45 -3.04
CA LEU A 55 18.50 -6.67 -3.50
C LEU A 55 18.69 -6.90 -5.01
N GLN A 56 18.73 -5.83 -5.80
CA GLN A 56 18.96 -5.91 -7.24
C GLN A 56 20.37 -6.41 -7.57
N ILE A 57 21.39 -5.93 -6.84
CA ILE A 57 22.77 -6.39 -6.95
C ILE A 57 22.87 -7.87 -6.55
N ILE A 58 22.24 -8.27 -5.43
CA ILE A 58 22.25 -9.67 -4.98
C ILE A 58 21.57 -10.56 -6.02
N SER A 59 20.40 -10.16 -6.52
CA SER A 59 19.66 -10.89 -7.55
C SER A 59 20.48 -11.09 -8.81
N GLY A 60 21.17 -10.05 -9.29
CA GLY A 60 22.05 -10.15 -10.46
C GLY A 60 23.20 -11.13 -10.26
N ASN A 61 23.86 -11.10 -9.11
CA ASN A 61 24.93 -12.06 -8.79
C ASN A 61 24.42 -13.51 -8.70
N LEU A 62 23.23 -13.73 -8.13
CA LEU A 62 22.62 -15.05 -8.09
C LEU A 62 22.28 -15.57 -9.49
N GLN A 63 21.80 -14.71 -10.39
CA GLN A 63 21.55 -15.09 -11.78
C GLN A 63 22.85 -15.50 -12.51
N LEU A 64 23.94 -14.74 -12.31
CA LEU A 64 25.25 -15.07 -12.90
C LEU A 64 25.80 -16.39 -12.34
N LEU A 65 25.73 -16.60 -11.03
CA LEU A 65 26.17 -17.84 -10.38
C LEU A 65 25.37 -19.06 -10.88
N LYS A 66 24.09 -18.88 -11.23
CA LYS A 66 23.24 -19.96 -11.74
C LYS A 66 23.77 -20.52 -13.06
N LEU A 67 24.41 -19.68 -13.87
CA LEU A 67 25.04 -20.07 -15.13
C LEU A 67 26.31 -20.91 -14.93
N THR A 68 26.97 -20.79 -13.77
CA THR A 68 28.25 -21.46 -13.50
C THR A 68 28.13 -22.75 -12.70
N VAL A 69 26.96 -23.04 -12.10
CA VAL A 69 26.76 -24.20 -11.19
C VAL A 69 25.86 -25.29 -11.78
N ALA A 70 25.68 -25.32 -13.10
CA ALA A 70 24.81 -26.27 -13.79
C ALA A 70 25.11 -27.74 -13.47
N ASP A 71 26.37 -28.07 -13.19
CA ASP A 71 26.82 -29.44 -12.94
C ASP A 71 26.68 -29.88 -11.48
N ASN A 72 26.18 -29.01 -10.58
CA ASN A 72 25.99 -29.30 -9.16
C ASN A 72 24.52 -29.08 -8.73
N PRO A 73 23.70 -30.15 -8.74
CA PRO A 73 22.28 -30.07 -8.39
C PRO A 73 22.00 -29.53 -6.98
N GLN A 74 22.88 -29.78 -6.01
CA GLN A 74 22.70 -29.23 -4.65
C GLN A 74 22.98 -27.73 -4.61
N ALA A 75 24.01 -27.26 -5.30
CA ALA A 75 24.32 -25.84 -5.40
C ALA A 75 23.19 -25.09 -6.12
N ALA A 76 22.65 -25.65 -7.20
CA ALA A 76 21.51 -25.08 -7.93
C ALA A 76 20.27 -24.89 -7.02
N ARG A 77 19.90 -25.91 -6.22
CA ARG A 77 18.78 -25.80 -5.27
C ARG A 77 18.97 -24.71 -4.21
N ARG A 78 20.20 -24.54 -3.71
CA ARG A 78 20.52 -23.48 -2.75
C ARG A 78 20.41 -22.09 -3.40
N LEU A 79 20.84 -21.98 -4.65
CA LEU A 79 20.74 -20.74 -5.42
C LEU A 79 19.27 -20.36 -5.67
N ASP A 80 18.42 -21.33 -6.00
CA ASP A 80 16.97 -21.09 -6.18
C ASP A 80 16.30 -20.65 -4.88
N SER A 81 16.67 -21.27 -3.76
CA SER A 81 16.20 -20.85 -2.44
C SER A 81 16.60 -19.41 -2.11
N ALA A 82 17.85 -19.03 -2.41
CA ALA A 82 18.35 -17.68 -2.21
C ALA A 82 17.65 -16.65 -3.12
N ALA A 83 17.47 -16.98 -4.40
CA ALA A 83 16.77 -16.11 -5.35
C ALA A 83 15.31 -15.86 -4.91
N SER A 84 14.61 -16.92 -4.49
CA SER A 84 13.26 -16.81 -3.95
C SER A 84 13.19 -15.94 -2.69
N ALA A 85 14.20 -15.98 -1.82
CA ALA A 85 14.27 -15.12 -0.65
C ALA A 85 14.48 -13.64 -1.01
N VAL A 86 15.35 -13.36 -1.98
CA VAL A 86 15.61 -12.01 -2.51
C VAL A 86 14.35 -11.42 -3.15
N GLU A 87 13.62 -12.23 -3.93
CA GLU A 87 12.36 -11.83 -4.55
C GLU A 87 11.29 -11.47 -3.52
N ARG A 88 11.13 -12.27 -2.45
CA ARG A 88 10.25 -11.93 -1.33
C ARG A 88 10.66 -10.63 -0.65
N GLY A 89 11.96 -10.41 -0.44
CA GLY A 89 12.50 -9.18 0.13
C GLY A 89 12.21 -7.95 -0.73
N ALA A 90 12.35 -8.07 -2.05
CA ALA A 90 12.10 -6.98 -3.00
C ALA A 90 10.61 -6.60 -3.01
N LYS A 91 9.73 -7.61 -2.89
CA LYS A 91 8.29 -7.40 -2.77
C LYS A 91 7.91 -6.62 -1.51
N LEU A 92 8.43 -7.01 -0.35
CA LEU A 92 8.22 -6.31 0.92
C LEU A 92 8.74 -4.86 0.89
N SER A 93 9.94 -4.66 0.33
CA SER A 93 10.52 -3.33 0.18
C SER A 93 9.70 -2.44 -0.76
N SER A 94 9.18 -3.01 -1.85
CA SER A 94 8.30 -2.29 -2.78
C SER A 94 6.98 -1.88 -2.11
N GLN A 95 6.43 -2.72 -1.22
CA GLN A 95 5.25 -2.36 -0.43
C GLN A 95 5.54 -1.21 0.56
N LEU A 96 6.71 -1.21 1.21
CA LEU A 96 7.16 -0.11 2.07
C LEU A 96 7.36 1.18 1.27
N LEU A 97 7.93 1.10 0.06
CA LEU A 97 8.12 2.24 -0.82
C LEU A 97 6.77 2.80 -1.32
N ALA A 98 5.81 1.94 -1.65
CA ALA A 98 4.46 2.33 -2.04
C ALA A 98 3.73 3.04 -0.89
N PHE A 99 3.88 2.55 0.34
CA PHE A 99 3.35 3.20 1.54
C PHE A 99 4.02 4.56 1.82
N ALA A 100 5.34 4.63 1.63
CA ALA A 100 6.13 5.85 1.82
C ALA A 100 5.82 6.95 0.78
N ARG A 101 5.48 6.55 -0.45
CA ARG A 101 5.15 7.47 -1.54
C ARG A 101 3.74 8.04 -1.36
N ARG A 102 3.63 9.14 -0.62
CA ARG A 102 2.60 10.16 -0.87
C ARG A 102 2.91 10.93 -2.16
N GLN A 103 3.00 10.25 -3.30
CA GLN A 103 2.92 10.99 -4.56
C GLN A 103 1.54 11.66 -4.59
N PRO A 104 1.44 12.95 -4.97
CA PRO A 104 0.16 13.50 -5.37
C PRO A 104 -0.45 12.53 -6.37
N LEU A 105 -1.70 12.10 -6.14
CA LEU A 105 -2.41 11.28 -7.11
C LEU A 105 -2.29 11.98 -8.47
N LYS A 106 -2.07 11.21 -9.53
CA LYS A 106 -2.14 11.69 -10.90
C LYS A 106 -3.38 11.06 -11.53
N PRO A 107 -4.59 11.59 -11.26
CA PRO A 107 -5.80 10.99 -11.78
C PRO A 107 -5.82 11.17 -13.30
N LEU A 108 -6.02 10.07 -13.99
CA LEU A 108 -6.19 10.01 -15.43
C LEU A 108 -7.53 9.33 -15.72
N VAL A 109 -8.21 9.79 -16.76
CA VAL A 109 -9.40 9.09 -17.28
C VAL A 109 -8.93 7.74 -17.81
N THR A 110 -9.31 6.67 -17.12
CA THR A 110 -8.75 5.33 -17.32
C THR A 110 -9.85 4.34 -17.66
N ASP A 111 -9.65 3.57 -18.73
CA ASP A 111 -10.42 2.36 -19.00
C ASP A 111 -9.98 1.26 -18.02
N LEU A 112 -10.79 1.04 -16.99
CA LEU A 112 -10.52 0.03 -15.96
C LEU A 112 -10.56 -1.39 -16.53
N GLY A 113 -11.41 -1.68 -17.51
CA GLY A 113 -11.45 -3.00 -18.13
C GLY A 113 -10.13 -3.33 -18.82
N SER A 114 -9.55 -2.37 -19.53
CA SER A 114 -8.25 -2.54 -20.16
C SER A 114 -7.10 -2.61 -19.14
N LEU A 115 -7.19 -1.88 -18.02
CA LEU A 115 -6.21 -1.98 -16.93
C LEU A 115 -6.24 -3.38 -16.27
N LEU A 116 -7.43 -3.88 -15.94
CA LEU A 116 -7.63 -5.21 -15.36
C LEU A 116 -7.11 -6.31 -16.29
N ARG A 117 -7.41 -6.22 -17.60
CA ARG A 117 -6.88 -7.17 -18.60
C ARG A 117 -5.36 -7.21 -18.66
N ARG A 118 -4.68 -6.04 -18.58
CA ARG A 118 -3.21 -5.98 -18.54
C ARG A 118 -2.64 -6.56 -17.24
N MET A 119 -3.39 -6.44 -16.14
CA MET A 119 -2.98 -6.93 -14.83
C MET A 119 -3.14 -8.43 -14.65
N HIS A 120 -3.98 -9.09 -15.45
CA HIS A 120 -4.31 -10.51 -15.32
C HIS A 120 -3.06 -11.41 -15.22
N GLU A 121 -2.10 -11.32 -16.16
CA GLU A 121 -0.88 -12.14 -16.11
C GLU A 121 -0.03 -11.89 -14.85
N LEU A 122 0.02 -10.66 -14.36
CA LEU A 122 0.81 -10.29 -13.18
C LEU A 122 0.12 -10.78 -11.90
N ILE A 123 -1.21 -10.68 -11.83
CA ILE A 123 -2.04 -11.22 -10.76
C ILE A 123 -1.93 -12.74 -10.70
N ARG A 124 -2.08 -13.43 -11.84
CA ARG A 124 -1.92 -14.89 -11.96
C ARG A 124 -0.57 -15.36 -11.41
N ARG A 125 0.52 -14.68 -11.77
CA ARG A 125 1.87 -14.99 -11.22
C ARG A 125 1.98 -14.73 -9.73
N ALA A 126 1.34 -13.67 -9.22
CA ALA A 126 1.36 -13.35 -7.80
C ALA A 126 0.56 -14.36 -6.96
N LEU A 127 -0.51 -14.93 -7.51
CA LEU A 127 -1.33 -15.98 -6.89
C LEU A 127 -0.60 -17.34 -6.87
N GLY A 128 0.13 -17.67 -7.95
CA GLY A 128 0.87 -18.93 -8.09
C GLY A 128 0.00 -20.08 -8.59
N GLU A 129 0.60 -21.24 -8.90
CA GLU A 129 -0.10 -22.37 -9.54
C GLU A 129 -1.14 -23.07 -8.65
N ALA A 130 -1.13 -22.80 -7.35
CA ALA A 130 -2.03 -23.43 -6.37
C ALA A 130 -3.41 -22.76 -6.28
N VAL A 131 -3.62 -21.61 -6.93
CA VAL A 131 -4.87 -20.84 -6.86
C VAL A 131 -5.44 -20.69 -8.27
N SER A 132 -6.63 -21.22 -8.49
CA SER A 132 -7.40 -20.96 -9.71
C SER A 132 -7.98 -19.54 -9.65
N GLU A 133 -7.78 -18.75 -10.71
CA GLU A 133 -8.28 -17.38 -10.82
C GLU A 133 -9.32 -17.31 -11.93
N GLU A 134 -10.46 -16.68 -11.65
CA GLU A 134 -11.45 -16.31 -12.65
C GLU A 134 -11.67 -14.79 -12.58
N THR A 135 -11.41 -14.10 -13.69
CA THR A 135 -11.61 -12.65 -13.81
C THR A 135 -12.92 -12.37 -14.54
N PHE A 136 -13.84 -11.67 -13.89
CA PHE A 136 -15.09 -11.23 -14.51
C PHE A 136 -15.05 -9.73 -14.77
N ILE A 137 -14.79 -9.33 -16.01
CA ILE A 137 -14.78 -7.93 -16.42
C ILE A 137 -16.07 -7.65 -17.19
N SER A 138 -16.97 -6.88 -16.61
CA SER A 138 -18.21 -6.47 -17.30
C SER A 138 -17.90 -5.76 -18.60
N GLU A 139 -18.65 -6.09 -19.65
CA GLU A 139 -18.66 -5.29 -20.87
C GLU A 139 -19.21 -3.88 -20.57
N GLY A 140 -18.65 -2.86 -21.22
CA GLY A 140 -19.14 -1.49 -21.12
C GLY A 140 -18.79 -0.73 -19.84
N LEU A 141 -17.74 -1.12 -19.11
CA LEU A 141 -17.24 -0.37 -17.96
C LEU A 141 -17.01 1.12 -18.31
N TRP A 142 -17.49 2.01 -17.45
CA TRP A 142 -17.25 3.45 -17.59
C TRP A 142 -15.77 3.79 -17.41
N HIS A 143 -15.34 4.84 -18.08
CA HIS A 143 -14.02 5.42 -17.83
C HIS A 143 -14.03 6.08 -16.46
N THR A 144 -13.01 5.79 -15.65
CA THR A 144 -12.94 6.27 -14.27
C THR A 144 -11.72 7.16 -14.09
N LEU A 145 -11.89 8.27 -13.36
CA LEU A 145 -10.79 9.16 -13.01
C LEU A 145 -10.03 8.57 -11.82
N VAL A 146 -8.94 7.85 -12.09
CA VAL A 146 -8.10 7.19 -11.08
C VAL A 146 -6.62 7.40 -11.40
N ASP A 147 -5.73 7.25 -10.42
CA ASP A 147 -4.30 7.08 -10.71
C ASP A 147 -4.06 5.61 -11.11
N PRO A 148 -3.67 5.31 -12.35
CA PRO A 148 -3.52 3.93 -12.83
C PRO A 148 -2.53 3.13 -11.99
N ASN A 149 -1.41 3.72 -11.59
CA ASN A 149 -0.37 3.01 -10.83
C ASN A 149 -0.88 2.63 -9.44
N GLN A 150 -1.68 3.50 -8.81
CA GLN A 150 -2.28 3.19 -7.52
C GLN A 150 -3.37 2.14 -7.65
N MET A 151 -4.15 2.16 -8.73
CA MET A 151 -5.14 1.12 -9.00
C MET A 151 -4.47 -0.25 -9.19
N GLU A 152 -3.40 -0.33 -9.98
CA GLU A 152 -2.61 -1.55 -10.16
C GLU A 152 -2.04 -2.08 -8.83
N ASN A 153 -1.50 -1.20 -7.99
CA ASN A 153 -1.01 -1.57 -6.65
C ASN A 153 -2.10 -2.09 -5.73
N VAL A 154 -3.29 -1.48 -5.74
CA VAL A 154 -4.44 -1.93 -4.93
C VAL A 154 -4.84 -3.34 -5.36
N LEU A 155 -5.03 -3.56 -6.67
CA LEU A 155 -5.42 -4.86 -7.22
C LEU A 155 -4.40 -5.96 -6.86
N LEU A 156 -3.11 -5.68 -7.02
CA LEU A 156 -2.06 -6.63 -6.69
C LEU A 156 -2.06 -7.01 -5.21
N ASN A 157 -2.17 -6.02 -4.32
CA ASN A 157 -2.21 -6.28 -2.87
C ASN A 157 -3.47 -7.04 -2.46
N MET A 158 -4.62 -6.75 -3.08
CA MET A 158 -5.86 -7.51 -2.83
C MET A 158 -5.70 -8.97 -3.24
N ALA A 159 -5.13 -9.26 -4.41
CA ALA A 159 -4.88 -10.63 -4.86
C ALA A 159 -3.95 -11.40 -3.91
N ILE A 160 -2.86 -10.78 -3.47
CA ILE A 160 -1.91 -11.38 -2.52
C ILE A 160 -2.58 -11.66 -1.18
N ASN A 161 -3.30 -10.69 -0.64
CA ASN A 161 -4.01 -10.82 0.63
C ASN A 161 -5.09 -11.92 0.54
N ALA A 162 -5.78 -12.03 -0.59
CA ALA A 162 -6.77 -13.07 -0.80
C ALA A 162 -6.13 -14.47 -0.80
N ARG A 163 -5.04 -14.66 -1.55
CA ARG A 163 -4.26 -15.91 -1.53
C ARG A 163 -3.80 -16.28 -0.12
N ASP A 164 -3.22 -15.32 0.61
CA ASP A 164 -2.68 -15.57 1.94
C ASP A 164 -3.81 -15.91 2.94
N ALA A 165 -5.01 -15.37 2.73
CA ALA A 165 -6.20 -15.70 3.51
C ALA A 165 -6.81 -17.07 3.18
N MET A 166 -6.48 -17.68 2.03
CA MET A 166 -7.18 -18.85 1.51
C MET A 166 -6.88 -20.17 2.24
N GLN A 167 -5.84 -20.29 3.10
CA GLN A 167 -5.55 -21.48 3.96
C GLN A 167 -5.87 -22.89 3.34
N GLY A 168 -5.76 -23.08 2.02
CA GLY A 168 -6.13 -24.32 1.32
C GLY A 168 -7.44 -24.32 0.51
N ALA A 169 -8.05 -23.16 0.23
CA ALA A 169 -9.13 -23.01 -0.75
C ALA A 169 -8.58 -22.84 -2.17
N ASP A 170 -9.31 -23.33 -3.18
CA ASP A 170 -8.78 -23.57 -4.52
C ASP A 170 -9.04 -22.43 -5.53
N ALA A 171 -9.91 -21.46 -5.22
CA ALA A 171 -10.39 -20.48 -6.19
C ALA A 171 -10.56 -19.05 -5.64
N LEU A 172 -10.11 -18.06 -6.41
CA LEU A 172 -10.30 -16.63 -6.16
C LEU A 172 -11.12 -15.99 -7.29
N LEU A 173 -12.17 -15.26 -6.92
CA LEU A 173 -13.00 -14.47 -7.84
C LEU A 173 -12.60 -13.00 -7.73
N LEU A 174 -12.23 -12.37 -8.85
CA LEU A 174 -11.98 -10.94 -8.93
C LEU A 174 -13.08 -10.26 -9.79
N PRO A 175 -13.89 -9.35 -9.19
CA PRO A 175 -14.85 -8.53 -9.91
C PRO A 175 -14.22 -7.27 -10.54
#